data_AF-A0A8T3S5N2-F1
#
_entry.id   AF-A0A8T3S5N2-F1
#
_cell.length_a   1.000
_cell.length_b   1.000
_cell.length_c   1.000
_cell.angle_alpha   90.00
_cell.angle_beta   90.00
_cell.angle_gamma   90.00
#
_symmetry.space_group_name_H-M   'P 1'
#
loop_
_entity.id
_entity.type
_entity.pdbx_description
1 polymer ?
#
loop_
_entity_poly.entity_id
_entity_poly.type
_entity_poly.pdbx_seq_one_letter_code
_entity_poly.pdbx_strand_id
1 'polypeptide(L)'
;MASDRAIGRYRRWYARLLRLYPRPYRERFGKPMAQTFTDLCRERTNANQGLLGFALGTFAETGTGIIRENTTHMVMQHRNYLRWVLITAAVLAIPLLAMVFRLAVPDPGSGTDGVNWGPMDFAIMGVLILGAGLLFEYAASRAGNVAHKLAAGIAVAAGLFLVWANLAVGMIGDEGNAANLMYVLVLAVGLVGAAIARFEPREASIAMFATAAAHVVVVVTALVAELGPELRADAFFIAAWVASALLFRQASTTSASPRGSTGVADG
;
A
#
# COMPACT_ATOMS: atom_id res chain seq x y z
N MET A 1 -39.91 44.76 -3.85
CA MET A 1 -39.17 44.74 -5.14
C MET A 1 -37.64 44.58 -5.00
N ALA A 2 -36.96 45.27 -4.07
CA ALA A 2 -35.51 45.06 -3.85
C ALA A 2 -35.17 43.73 -3.15
N SER A 3 -36.03 43.30 -2.21
CA SER A 3 -35.92 42.05 -1.44
C SER A 3 -36.00 40.78 -2.31
N ASP A 4 -36.96 40.68 -3.23
CA ASP A 4 -37.11 39.51 -4.12
C ASP A 4 -35.91 39.31 -5.05
N ARG A 5 -35.28 40.39 -5.52
CA ARG A 5 -34.06 40.33 -6.33
C ARG A 5 -32.86 39.82 -5.53
N ALA A 6 -32.78 40.15 -4.24
CA ALA A 6 -31.73 39.65 -3.35
C ALA A 6 -31.92 38.14 -3.07
N ILE A 7 -33.14 37.71 -2.72
CA ILE A 7 -33.47 36.29 -2.47
C ILE A 7 -33.17 35.44 -3.71
N GLY A 8 -33.51 35.93 -4.92
CA GLY A 8 -33.19 35.26 -6.17
C GLY A 8 -31.69 35.09 -6.44
N ARG A 9 -30.85 36.03 -5.99
CA ARG A 9 -29.38 35.88 -6.05
C ARG A 9 -28.89 34.82 -5.07
N TYR A 10 -29.34 34.85 -3.82
CA TYR A 10 -28.93 33.85 -2.82
C TYR A 10 -29.35 32.44 -3.19
N ARG A 11 -30.55 32.25 -3.76
CA ARG A 11 -30.99 30.95 -4.28
C ARG A 11 -30.08 30.39 -5.37
N ARG A 12 -29.58 31.25 -6.29
CA ARG A 12 -28.64 30.84 -7.34
C ARG A 12 -27.28 30.45 -6.78
N TRP A 13 -26.79 31.18 -5.79
CA TRP A 13 -25.55 30.83 -5.08
C TRP A 13 -25.70 29.52 -4.31
N TYR A 14 -26.80 29.35 -3.57
CA TYR A 14 -27.13 28.11 -2.85
C TYR A 14 -27.22 26.90 -3.79
N ALA A 15 -27.89 27.05 -4.94
CA ALA A 15 -27.98 26.01 -5.96
C ALA A 15 -26.63 25.67 -6.61
N ARG A 16 -25.73 26.64 -6.76
CA ARG A 16 -24.34 26.38 -7.19
C ARG A 16 -23.55 25.64 -6.12
N LEU A 17 -23.73 25.99 -4.85
CA LEU A 17 -23.05 25.36 -3.72
C LEU A 17 -23.50 23.90 -3.53
N LEU A 18 -24.81 23.62 -3.70
CA LEU A 18 -25.36 22.26 -3.74
C LEU A 18 -24.82 21.39 -4.88
N ARG A 19 -24.21 21.97 -5.93
CA ARG A 19 -23.56 21.16 -6.98
C ARG A 19 -22.26 20.53 -6.52
N LEU A 20 -21.61 21.11 -5.49
CA LEU A 20 -20.39 20.58 -4.89
C LEU A 20 -20.65 19.35 -4.01
N TYR A 21 -21.93 19.05 -3.70
CA TYR A 21 -22.29 17.84 -2.97
C TYR A 21 -22.14 16.57 -3.81
N PRO A 22 -21.77 15.43 -3.19
CA PRO A 22 -21.75 14.12 -3.84
C PRO A 22 -23.08 13.78 -4.50
N ARG A 23 -23.03 13.08 -5.65
CA ARG A 23 -24.22 12.76 -6.48
C ARG A 23 -25.38 12.13 -5.69
N PRO A 24 -25.17 11.11 -4.82
CA PRO A 24 -26.27 10.42 -4.14
C PRO A 24 -27.06 11.33 -3.19
N TYR A 25 -26.37 12.24 -2.50
CA TYR A 25 -26.98 13.16 -1.53
C TYR A 25 -27.73 14.29 -2.24
N ARG A 26 -27.14 14.83 -3.32
CA ARG A 26 -27.73 15.91 -4.10
C ARG A 26 -29.06 15.50 -4.75
N GLU A 27 -29.18 14.25 -5.18
CA GLU A 27 -30.41 13.71 -5.75
C GLU A 27 -31.52 13.57 -4.70
N ARG A 28 -31.16 13.12 -3.49
CA ARG A 28 -32.13 12.88 -2.40
C ARG A 28 -32.54 14.14 -1.64
N PHE A 29 -31.62 15.07 -1.40
CA PHE A 29 -31.83 16.20 -0.48
C PHE A 29 -31.67 17.58 -1.14
N GLY A 30 -31.16 17.66 -2.38
CA GLY A 30 -30.86 18.95 -3.02
C GLY A 30 -32.09 19.82 -3.29
N LYS A 31 -33.21 19.23 -3.71
CA LYS A 31 -34.46 19.97 -3.99
C LYS A 31 -35.16 20.45 -2.69
N PRO A 32 -35.40 19.59 -1.68
CA PRO A 32 -35.97 20.02 -0.40
C PRO A 32 -35.15 21.09 0.30
N MET A 33 -33.82 20.95 0.37
CA MET A 33 -32.96 21.94 1.04
C MET A 33 -33.00 23.32 0.38
N ALA A 34 -33.08 23.37 -0.96
CA ALA A 34 -33.19 24.64 -1.68
C ALA A 34 -34.54 25.35 -1.41
N GLN A 35 -35.61 24.59 -1.19
CA GLN A 35 -36.92 25.12 -0.82
C GLN A 35 -36.89 25.65 0.61
N THR A 36 -36.45 24.85 1.58
CA THR A 36 -36.34 25.28 2.98
C THR A 36 -35.44 26.51 3.14
N PHE A 37 -34.32 26.59 2.41
CA PHE A 37 -33.46 27.77 2.42
C PHE A 37 -34.18 29.01 1.89
N THR A 38 -34.98 28.86 0.84
CA THR A 38 -35.76 29.98 0.26
C THR A 38 -36.84 30.46 1.23
N ASP A 39 -37.49 29.53 1.94
CA ASP A 39 -38.53 29.85 2.92
C ASP A 39 -37.95 30.55 4.15
N LEU A 40 -36.82 30.06 4.69
CA LEU A 40 -36.10 30.69 5.80
C LEU A 40 -35.55 32.08 5.43
N CYS A 41 -35.12 32.26 4.18
CA CYS A 41 -34.74 33.57 3.66
C CYS A 41 -35.93 34.53 3.67
N ARG A 42 -37.10 34.09 3.20
CA ARG A 42 -38.31 34.93 3.16
C ARG A 42 -38.75 35.33 4.58
N GLU A 43 -38.72 34.41 5.52
CA GLU A 43 -39.10 34.66 6.93
C GLU A 43 -38.15 35.65 7.63
N ARG A 44 -36.83 35.49 7.48
CA ARG A 44 -35.86 36.44 8.06
C ARG A 44 -35.85 37.82 7.42
N THR A 45 -36.11 37.89 6.12
CA THR A 45 -36.22 39.17 5.42
C THR A 45 -37.43 39.95 5.93
N ASN A 46 -38.53 39.26 6.27
CA ASN A 46 -39.70 39.86 6.90
C ASN A 46 -39.46 40.26 8.36
N ALA A 47 -38.55 39.57 9.07
CA ALA A 47 -38.16 39.88 10.46
C ALA A 47 -37.03 40.93 10.58
N ASN A 48 -36.53 41.49 9.47
CA ASN A 48 -35.41 42.45 9.40
C ASN A 48 -34.11 41.98 10.08
N GLN A 49 -33.87 40.65 10.13
CA GLN A 49 -32.69 40.06 10.75
C GLN A 49 -31.61 39.67 9.72
N GLY A 50 -30.34 39.76 10.13
CA GLY A 50 -29.17 39.45 9.30
C GLY A 50 -29.18 38.01 8.75
N LEU A 51 -29.15 37.89 7.43
CA LEU A 51 -29.34 36.63 6.69
C LEU A 51 -28.04 35.86 6.44
N LEU A 52 -26.92 36.59 6.34
CA LEU A 52 -25.61 36.03 5.97
C LEU A 52 -24.98 35.19 7.08
N GLY A 53 -25.01 35.68 8.33
CA GLY A 53 -24.36 34.98 9.47
C GLY A 53 -25.01 33.65 9.81
N PHE A 54 -26.34 33.57 9.72
CA PHE A 54 -27.07 32.32 9.96
C PHE A 54 -26.88 31.31 8.83
N ALA A 55 -26.98 31.75 7.57
CA ALA A 55 -26.74 30.86 6.45
C ALA A 55 -25.34 30.23 6.54
N LEU A 56 -24.30 31.03 6.80
CA LEU A 56 -22.93 30.55 6.97
C LEU A 56 -22.77 29.59 8.16
N GLY A 57 -23.42 29.88 9.30
CA GLY A 57 -23.38 29.01 10.48
C GLY A 57 -24.00 27.63 10.22
N THR A 58 -25.20 27.59 9.64
CA THR A 58 -25.87 26.32 9.33
C THR A 58 -25.09 25.51 8.29
N PHE A 59 -24.46 26.18 7.31
CA PHE A 59 -23.60 25.52 6.33
C PHE A 59 -22.31 24.95 6.93
N ALA A 60 -21.71 25.64 7.89
CA ALA A 60 -20.51 25.17 8.57
C ALA A 60 -20.82 23.93 9.44
N GLU A 61 -21.94 23.95 10.16
CA GLU A 61 -22.36 22.88 11.07
C GLU A 61 -22.80 21.60 10.35
N THR A 62 -23.41 21.72 9.17
CA THR A 62 -23.70 20.56 8.31
C THR A 62 -22.48 20.07 7.52
N GLY A 63 -21.56 20.97 7.15
CA GLY A 63 -20.32 20.62 6.46
C GLY A 63 -19.37 19.77 7.31
N THR A 64 -19.26 20.06 8.60
CA THR A 64 -18.44 19.28 9.54
C THR A 64 -18.99 17.87 9.78
N GLY A 65 -20.31 17.70 9.83
CA GLY A 65 -20.94 16.37 9.93
C GLY A 65 -20.65 15.47 8.74
N ILE A 66 -20.67 16.03 7.52
CA ILE A 66 -20.43 15.29 6.28
C ILE A 66 -18.95 14.94 6.09
N ILE A 67 -18.02 15.81 6.50
CA ILE A 67 -16.59 15.48 6.47
C ILE A 67 -16.30 14.31 7.42
N ARG A 68 -16.95 14.25 8.59
CA ARG A 68 -16.80 13.17 9.57
C ARG A 68 -17.39 11.84 9.11
N GLU A 69 -18.51 11.87 8.40
CA GLU A 69 -19.25 10.67 7.96
C GLU A 69 -18.77 10.15 6.58
N ASN A 70 -18.30 11.04 5.71
CA ASN A 70 -17.71 10.66 4.41
C ASN A 70 -16.25 10.20 4.52
N THR A 71 -15.51 10.65 5.55
CA THR A 71 -14.17 10.08 5.83
C THR A 71 -14.27 8.62 6.24
N THR A 72 -15.29 8.21 6.98
CA THR A 72 -15.46 6.81 7.38
C THR A 72 -15.69 5.90 6.18
N HIS A 73 -16.46 6.37 5.19
CA HIS A 73 -16.72 5.59 3.97
C HIS A 73 -15.47 5.46 3.06
N MET A 74 -14.65 6.51 2.92
CA MET A 74 -13.39 6.43 2.15
C MET A 74 -12.30 5.64 2.89
N VAL A 75 -12.19 5.80 4.21
CA VAL A 75 -11.22 5.08 5.06
C VAL A 75 -11.56 3.58 5.15
N MET A 76 -12.84 3.21 5.06
CA MET A 76 -13.25 1.80 4.99
C MET A 76 -12.97 1.16 3.62
N GLN A 77 -13.13 1.90 2.52
CA GLN A 77 -12.92 1.39 1.16
C GLN A 77 -11.43 1.31 0.75
N HIS A 78 -10.56 2.17 1.31
CA HIS A 78 -9.09 2.15 1.09
C HIS A 78 -8.27 1.71 2.31
N ARG A 79 -8.90 1.06 3.30
CA ARG A 79 -8.30 0.74 4.61
C ARG A 79 -6.93 0.05 4.51
N ASN A 80 -6.76 -0.81 3.52
CA ASN A 80 -5.54 -1.59 3.36
C ASN A 80 -4.38 -0.72 2.82
N TYR A 81 -4.65 0.25 1.93
CA TYR A 81 -3.65 1.18 1.43
C TYR A 81 -3.18 2.14 2.54
N LEU A 82 -4.13 2.69 3.30
CA LEU A 82 -3.81 3.59 4.40
C LEU A 82 -2.99 2.86 5.48
N ARG A 83 -3.29 1.59 5.76
CA ARG A 83 -2.50 0.75 6.67
C ARG A 83 -1.04 0.67 6.24
N TRP A 84 -0.76 0.37 4.98
CA TRP A 84 0.62 0.25 4.49
C TRP A 84 1.37 1.60 4.46
N VAL A 85 0.67 2.70 4.17
CA VAL A 85 1.23 4.05 4.29
C VAL A 85 1.61 4.35 5.74
N LEU A 86 0.73 4.04 6.71
CA LEU A 86 1.01 4.25 8.13
C LEU A 86 2.14 3.36 8.64
N ILE A 87 2.20 2.09 8.22
CA ILE A 87 3.31 1.19 8.55
C ILE A 87 4.62 1.75 8.01
N THR A 88 4.65 2.18 6.75
CA THR A 88 5.85 2.77 6.13
C THR A 88 6.30 4.01 6.87
N ALA A 89 5.39 4.92 7.19
CA ALA A 89 5.68 6.13 7.96
C ALA A 89 6.20 5.80 9.37
N ALA A 90 5.62 4.81 10.05
CA ALA A 90 6.06 4.37 11.37
C ALA A 90 7.46 3.74 11.33
N VAL A 91 7.76 2.93 10.32
CA VAL A 91 9.09 2.32 10.14
C VAL A 91 10.13 3.39 9.84
N LEU A 92 9.85 4.35 8.95
CA LEU A 92 10.76 5.46 8.64
C LEU A 92 10.90 6.48 9.78
N ALA A 93 9.93 6.53 10.70
CA ALA A 93 10.07 7.34 11.91
C ALA A 93 11.22 6.82 12.79
N ILE A 94 11.58 5.54 12.75
CA ILE A 94 12.67 4.97 13.55
C ILE A 94 14.02 5.64 13.24
N PRO A 95 14.54 5.62 11.99
CA PRO A 95 15.80 6.29 11.66
C PRO A 95 15.70 7.81 11.81
N LEU A 96 14.54 8.43 11.51
CA LEU A 96 14.35 9.87 11.70
C LEU A 96 14.48 10.26 13.18
N LEU A 97 13.83 9.53 14.09
CA LEU A 97 13.92 9.76 15.53
C LEU A 97 15.33 9.46 16.03
N ALA A 98 15.99 8.42 15.50
CA ALA A 98 17.38 8.13 15.83
C ALA A 98 18.31 9.30 15.50
N MET A 99 18.15 9.95 14.35
CA MET A 99 18.88 11.16 13.97
C MET A 99 18.53 12.36 14.84
N VAL A 100 17.23 12.62 15.05
CA VAL A 100 16.77 13.77 15.85
C VAL A 100 17.27 13.70 17.28
N PHE A 101 17.26 12.52 17.89
CA PHE A 101 17.73 12.30 19.25
C PHE A 101 19.22 11.95 19.35
N ARG A 102 19.95 11.90 18.21
CA ARG A 102 21.36 11.48 18.14
C ARG A 102 21.62 10.19 18.91
N LEU A 103 20.72 9.21 18.74
CA LEU A 103 20.92 7.88 19.31
C LEU A 103 22.15 7.27 18.65
N ALA A 104 23.13 6.86 19.46
CA ALA A 104 24.32 6.16 18.99
C ALA A 104 23.93 4.72 18.58
N VAL A 105 23.38 4.61 17.38
CA VAL A 105 23.08 3.33 16.73
C VAL A 105 24.25 3.05 15.80
N PRO A 106 25.04 1.98 16.03
CA PRO A 106 26.12 1.62 15.14
C PRO A 106 25.59 1.44 13.72
N ASP A 107 26.13 2.20 12.78
CA ASP A 107 25.82 2.04 11.35
C ASP A 107 26.81 1.03 10.75
N PRO A 108 26.36 -0.20 10.41
CA PRO A 108 27.24 -1.22 9.87
C PRO A 108 27.82 -0.87 8.49
N GLY A 109 27.26 0.12 7.76
CA GLY A 109 27.72 0.52 6.43
C GLY A 109 28.63 1.75 6.42
N SER A 110 28.33 2.79 7.22
CA SER A 110 29.06 4.08 7.12
C SER A 110 30.26 4.23 8.06
N GLY A 111 30.44 3.33 9.03
CA GLY A 111 31.52 3.43 10.03
C GLY A 111 31.40 4.65 10.94
N THR A 112 30.21 5.25 11.03
CA THR A 112 29.91 6.41 11.89
C THR A 112 29.15 6.01 13.15
N ASP A 113 29.27 6.82 14.21
CA ASP A 113 28.64 6.56 15.53
C ASP A 113 27.10 6.75 15.53
N GLY A 114 26.43 6.73 14.39
CA GLY A 114 24.99 6.96 14.30
C GLY A 114 24.42 6.83 12.88
N VAL A 115 23.10 6.69 12.79
CA VAL A 115 22.39 6.67 11.50
C VAL A 115 22.46 8.07 10.86
N ASN A 116 22.91 8.18 9.61
CA ASN A 116 22.99 9.45 8.87
C ASN A 116 22.35 9.36 7.48
N TRP A 117 21.01 9.35 7.42
CA TRP A 117 20.25 9.26 6.18
C TRP A 117 19.94 10.66 5.63
N GLY A 118 20.22 10.86 4.36
CA GLY A 118 19.74 12.01 3.60
C GLY A 118 18.27 11.85 3.19
N PRO A 119 17.64 12.92 2.66
CA PRO A 119 16.26 12.87 2.18
C PRO A 119 16.02 11.80 1.10
N MET A 120 17.04 11.50 0.30
CA MET A 120 16.98 10.48 -0.75
C MET A 120 16.88 9.06 -0.17
N ASP A 121 17.59 8.77 0.92
CA ASP A 121 17.55 7.45 1.56
C ASP A 121 16.16 7.18 2.13
N PHE A 122 15.54 8.18 2.77
CA PHE A 122 14.14 8.12 3.20
C PHE A 122 13.18 7.89 2.03
N ALA A 123 13.42 8.55 0.89
CA ALA A 123 12.58 8.37 -0.29
C ALA A 123 12.71 6.96 -0.89
N ILE A 124 13.94 6.47 -1.06
CA ILE A 124 14.24 5.12 -1.57
C ILE A 124 13.61 4.07 -0.64
N MET A 125 13.86 4.18 0.66
CA MET A 125 13.34 3.24 1.65
C MET A 125 11.82 3.32 1.78
N GLY A 126 11.24 4.51 1.67
CA GLY A 126 9.79 4.70 1.63
C GLY A 126 9.15 4.01 0.44
N VAL A 127 9.72 4.19 -0.76
CA VAL A 127 9.24 3.51 -1.98
C VAL A 127 9.40 1.99 -1.85
N LEU A 128 10.53 1.52 -1.31
CA LEU A 128 10.80 0.09 -1.14
C LEU A 128 9.78 -0.57 -0.20
N ILE A 129 9.59 -0.01 1.00
CA ILE A 129 8.70 -0.58 2.02
C ILE A 129 7.23 -0.48 1.57
N LEU A 130 6.81 0.68 1.06
CA LEU A 130 5.45 0.86 0.58
C LEU A 130 5.19 -0.04 -0.63
N GLY A 131 6.11 -0.08 -1.59
CA GLY A 131 6.02 -0.92 -2.78
C GLY A 131 5.91 -2.40 -2.43
N ALA A 132 6.72 -2.90 -1.50
CA ALA A 132 6.62 -4.26 -1.00
C ALA A 132 5.27 -4.53 -0.30
N GLY A 133 4.82 -3.63 0.58
CA GLY A 133 3.53 -3.75 1.25
C GLY A 133 2.35 -3.81 0.27
N LEU A 134 2.37 -2.96 -0.76
CA LEU A 134 1.36 -2.95 -1.82
C LEU A 134 1.43 -4.20 -2.70
N LEU A 135 2.63 -4.68 -3.03
CA LEU A 135 2.83 -5.92 -3.80
C LEU A 135 2.28 -7.12 -3.02
N PHE A 136 2.58 -7.20 -1.72
CA PHE A 136 2.03 -8.23 -0.85
C PHE A 136 0.52 -8.14 -0.75
N GLU A 137 -0.05 -6.95 -0.54
CA GLU A 137 -1.51 -6.76 -0.46
C GLU A 137 -2.19 -7.21 -1.76
N TYR A 138 -1.62 -6.84 -2.91
CA TYR A 138 -2.11 -7.24 -4.22
C TYR A 138 -2.03 -8.77 -4.42
N ALA A 139 -0.89 -9.39 -4.11
CA ALA A 139 -0.73 -10.85 -4.20
C ALA A 139 -1.66 -11.59 -3.22
N ALA A 140 -1.74 -11.13 -1.97
CA ALA A 140 -2.59 -11.73 -0.94
C ALA A 140 -4.09 -11.56 -1.22
N SER A 141 -4.49 -10.52 -1.96
CA SER A 141 -5.88 -10.32 -2.38
C SER A 141 -6.35 -11.39 -3.40
N ARG A 142 -5.41 -12.03 -4.11
CA ARG A 142 -5.67 -13.12 -5.07
C ARG A 142 -5.54 -14.52 -4.47
N ALA A 143 -5.07 -14.60 -3.24
CA ALA A 143 -4.79 -15.85 -2.59
C ALA A 143 -6.07 -16.54 -2.11
N GLY A 144 -6.32 -17.75 -2.63
CA GLY A 144 -7.46 -18.57 -2.22
C GLY A 144 -7.29 -19.28 -0.86
N ASN A 145 -6.08 -19.33 -0.30
CA ASN A 145 -5.80 -20.00 0.98
C ASN A 145 -4.63 -19.35 1.73
N VAL A 146 -4.44 -19.76 3.00
CA VAL A 146 -3.39 -19.23 3.87
C VAL A 146 -1.99 -19.56 3.35
N ALA A 147 -1.77 -20.77 2.81
CA ALA A 147 -0.48 -21.19 2.26
C ALA A 147 0.00 -20.26 1.13
N HIS A 148 -0.91 -19.87 0.23
CA HIS A 148 -0.64 -18.89 -0.83
C HIS A 148 -0.27 -17.52 -0.22
N LYS A 149 -1.03 -17.03 0.76
CA LYS A 149 -0.72 -15.75 1.43
C LYS A 149 0.66 -15.77 2.09
N LEU A 150 1.00 -16.86 2.79
CA LEU A 150 2.31 -17.04 3.41
C LEU A 150 3.42 -17.11 2.36
N ALA A 151 3.20 -17.85 1.27
CA ALA A 151 4.17 -17.93 0.17
C ALA A 151 4.48 -16.56 -0.43
N ALA A 152 3.44 -15.76 -0.72
CA ALA A 152 3.58 -14.39 -1.20
C ALA A 152 4.28 -13.49 -0.16
N GLY A 153 3.95 -13.63 1.12
CA GLY A 153 4.62 -12.91 2.21
C GLY A 153 6.11 -13.20 2.28
N ILE A 154 6.51 -14.46 2.23
CA ILE A 154 7.92 -14.87 2.24
C ILE A 154 8.65 -14.32 1.02
N ALA A 155 8.06 -14.44 -0.18
CA ALA A 155 8.69 -13.93 -1.41
C ALA A 155 8.90 -12.41 -1.37
N VAL A 156 7.88 -11.65 -0.96
CA VAL A 156 7.96 -10.19 -0.88
C VAL A 156 8.94 -9.76 0.21
N ALA A 157 8.93 -10.40 1.37
CA ALA A 157 9.87 -10.11 2.45
C ALA A 157 11.32 -10.43 2.03
N ALA A 158 11.55 -11.59 1.41
CA ALA A 158 12.86 -11.97 0.88
C ALA A 158 13.36 -10.95 -0.16
N GLY A 159 12.50 -10.50 -1.06
CA GLY A 159 12.85 -9.48 -2.06
C GLY A 159 13.18 -8.13 -1.43
N LEU A 160 12.37 -7.67 -0.47
CA LEU A 160 12.61 -6.43 0.26
C LEU A 160 13.94 -6.48 1.02
N PHE A 161 14.19 -7.55 1.76
CA PHE A 161 15.43 -7.67 2.54
C PHE A 161 16.65 -7.90 1.67
N LEU A 162 16.50 -8.54 0.50
CA LEU A 162 17.60 -8.66 -0.46
C LEU A 162 17.99 -7.30 -1.02
N VAL A 163 17.02 -6.47 -1.45
CA VAL A 163 17.29 -5.09 -1.89
C VAL A 163 17.94 -4.30 -0.75
N TRP A 164 17.40 -4.40 0.46
CA TRP A 164 17.91 -3.67 1.61
C TRP A 164 19.36 -4.07 1.92
N ALA A 165 19.63 -5.37 2.12
CA ALA A 165 20.97 -5.85 2.43
C ALA A 165 21.98 -5.46 1.35
N ASN A 166 21.58 -5.57 0.08
CA ASN A 166 22.42 -5.21 -1.05
C ASN A 166 22.72 -3.70 -1.12
N LEU A 167 21.78 -2.83 -0.72
CA LEU A 167 21.98 -1.38 -0.67
C LEU A 167 22.76 -0.90 0.57
N ALA A 168 22.76 -1.66 1.66
CA ALA A 168 23.32 -1.22 2.95
C ALA A 168 24.69 -1.82 3.27
N VAL A 169 24.99 -3.01 2.74
CA VAL A 169 26.25 -3.73 3.01
C VAL A 169 26.92 -4.14 1.69
N GLY A 170 26.12 -4.41 0.65
CA GLY A 170 26.59 -5.14 -0.52
C GLY A 170 26.59 -6.64 -0.25
N MET A 171 26.03 -7.42 -1.17
CA MET A 171 26.02 -8.88 -1.06
C MET A 171 27.29 -9.52 -1.66
N ILE A 172 28.00 -8.78 -2.51
CA ILE A 172 29.28 -9.15 -3.12
C ILE A 172 30.27 -8.00 -2.92
N GLY A 173 31.37 -8.26 -2.24
CA GLY A 173 32.36 -7.23 -1.90
C GLY A 173 31.77 -6.13 -1.02
N ASP A 174 31.94 -4.86 -1.42
CA ASP A 174 31.31 -3.70 -0.80
C ASP A 174 30.05 -3.24 -1.56
N GLU A 175 29.23 -2.39 -0.94
CA GLU A 175 27.99 -1.83 -1.51
C GLU A 175 28.20 -1.06 -2.84
N GLY A 176 29.39 -0.51 -3.09
CA GLY A 176 29.75 0.19 -4.32
C GLY A 176 30.14 -0.72 -5.49
N ASN A 177 30.29 -2.02 -5.24
CA ASN A 177 30.70 -2.98 -6.26
C ASN A 177 29.59 -3.18 -7.32
N ALA A 178 29.91 -2.94 -8.59
CA ALA A 178 28.99 -3.12 -9.71
C ALA A 178 28.45 -4.56 -9.83
N ALA A 179 29.15 -5.55 -9.29
CA ALA A 179 28.70 -6.94 -9.21
C ALA A 179 27.37 -7.11 -8.46
N ASN A 180 27.06 -6.23 -7.51
CA ASN A 180 25.78 -6.23 -6.78
C ASN A 180 24.56 -6.04 -7.70
N LEU A 181 24.75 -5.51 -8.92
CA LEU A 181 23.68 -5.43 -9.93
C LEU A 181 23.18 -6.81 -10.38
N MET A 182 23.95 -7.88 -10.18
CA MET A 182 23.49 -9.24 -10.50
C MET A 182 22.27 -9.66 -9.65
N TYR A 183 22.12 -9.14 -8.43
CA TYR A 183 20.93 -9.41 -7.61
C TYR A 183 19.66 -8.72 -8.14
N VAL A 184 19.81 -7.66 -8.95
CA VAL A 184 18.68 -7.06 -9.66
C VAL A 184 18.10 -8.05 -10.67
N LEU A 185 18.93 -8.86 -11.33
CA LEU A 185 18.46 -9.92 -12.21
C LEU A 185 17.65 -10.97 -11.45
N VAL A 186 18.10 -11.36 -10.25
CA VAL A 186 17.37 -12.31 -9.39
C VAL A 186 15.97 -11.79 -9.07
N LEU A 187 15.88 -10.52 -8.64
CA LEU A 187 14.61 -9.86 -8.36
C LEU A 187 13.73 -9.74 -9.61
N ALA A 188 14.33 -9.44 -10.76
CA ALA A 188 13.62 -9.36 -12.04
C ALA A 188 13.00 -10.71 -12.42
N VAL A 189 13.74 -11.82 -12.27
CA VAL A 189 13.21 -13.19 -12.51
C VAL A 189 12.00 -13.45 -11.62
N GLY A 190 12.08 -13.11 -10.32
CA GLY A 190 10.97 -13.30 -9.39
C GLY A 190 9.75 -12.44 -9.72
N LEU A 191 9.94 -11.15 -9.96
CA LEU A 191 8.86 -10.20 -10.24
C LEU A 191 8.19 -10.48 -11.59
N VAL A 192 8.98 -10.64 -12.66
CA VAL A 192 8.47 -10.93 -14.00
C VAL A 192 7.83 -12.31 -14.04
N GLY A 193 8.48 -13.32 -13.44
CA GLY A 193 7.92 -14.66 -13.34
C GLY A 193 6.59 -14.68 -12.60
N ALA A 194 6.49 -14.01 -11.46
CA ALA A 194 5.23 -13.90 -10.70
C ALA A 194 4.14 -13.11 -11.47
N ALA A 195 4.53 -12.06 -12.20
CA ALA A 195 3.61 -11.28 -13.02
C ALA A 195 3.05 -12.08 -14.20
N ILE A 196 3.91 -12.82 -14.93
CA ILE A 196 3.51 -13.73 -16.01
C ILE A 196 2.60 -14.82 -15.45
N ALA A 197 2.95 -15.38 -14.29
CA ALA A 197 2.15 -16.35 -13.56
C ALA A 197 0.82 -15.79 -13.03
N ARG A 198 0.57 -14.48 -13.18
CA ARG A 198 -0.61 -13.76 -12.67
C ARG A 198 -0.87 -13.97 -11.17
N PHE A 199 0.14 -14.39 -10.42
CA PHE A 199 0.06 -14.83 -9.04
C PHE A 199 -0.82 -16.09 -8.84
N GLU A 200 -0.92 -16.97 -9.83
CA GLU A 200 -1.53 -18.29 -9.66
C GLU A 200 -0.59 -19.26 -8.94
N PRO A 201 -1.08 -20.12 -8.00
CA PRO A 201 -0.21 -20.91 -7.13
C PRO A 201 0.79 -21.80 -7.87
N ARG A 202 0.35 -22.50 -8.93
CA ARG A 202 1.22 -23.44 -9.67
C ARG A 202 2.33 -22.70 -10.40
N GLU A 203 1.97 -21.65 -11.13
CA GLU A 203 2.90 -20.89 -11.96
C GLU A 203 3.84 -20.03 -11.09
N ALA A 204 3.34 -19.45 -10.00
CA ALA A 204 4.14 -18.72 -9.02
C ALA A 204 5.18 -19.63 -8.34
N SER A 205 4.88 -20.92 -8.12
CA SER A 205 5.87 -21.87 -7.60
C SER A 205 7.06 -22.04 -8.54
N ILE A 206 6.82 -22.11 -9.86
CA ILE A 206 7.86 -22.24 -10.88
C ILE A 206 8.70 -20.96 -10.92
N ALA A 207 8.05 -19.80 -10.87
CA ALA A 207 8.74 -18.51 -10.80
C ALA A 207 9.70 -18.44 -9.60
N MET A 208 9.27 -18.86 -8.41
CA MET A 208 10.12 -18.82 -7.21
C MET A 208 11.27 -19.84 -7.25
N PHE A 209 11.07 -21.03 -7.83
CA PHE A 209 12.18 -21.95 -8.11
C PHE A 209 13.17 -21.39 -9.13
N ALA A 210 12.68 -20.72 -10.18
CA ALA A 210 13.53 -20.04 -11.15
C ALA A 210 14.34 -18.90 -10.50
N THR A 211 13.73 -18.14 -9.59
CA THR A 211 14.43 -17.12 -8.79
C THR A 211 15.54 -17.74 -7.95
N ALA A 212 15.26 -18.85 -7.26
CA ALA A 212 16.27 -19.56 -6.46
C ALA A 212 17.44 -20.04 -7.33
N ALA A 213 17.14 -20.62 -8.51
CA ALA A 213 18.16 -21.04 -9.46
C ALA A 213 18.99 -19.86 -9.99
N ALA A 214 18.35 -18.74 -10.33
CA ALA A 214 19.03 -17.52 -10.75
C ALA A 214 19.96 -16.99 -9.64
N HIS A 215 19.51 -17.01 -8.39
CA HIS A 215 20.32 -16.62 -7.23
C HIS A 215 21.55 -17.51 -7.07
N VAL A 216 21.39 -18.84 -7.20
CA VAL A 216 22.52 -19.79 -7.19
C VAL A 216 23.52 -19.48 -8.31
N VAL A 217 23.03 -19.17 -9.53
CA VAL A 217 23.90 -18.79 -10.65
C VAL A 217 24.70 -17.53 -10.34
N VAL A 218 24.09 -16.52 -9.70
CA VAL A 218 24.79 -15.30 -9.27
C VAL A 218 25.90 -15.65 -8.27
N VAL A 219 25.60 -16.46 -7.25
CA VAL A 219 26.59 -16.87 -6.23
C VAL A 219 27.74 -17.65 -6.86
N VAL A 220 27.45 -18.62 -7.74
CA VAL A 220 28.47 -19.40 -8.45
C VAL A 220 29.34 -18.49 -9.32
N THR A 221 28.72 -17.55 -10.03
CA THR A 221 29.45 -16.58 -10.87
C THR A 221 30.37 -15.70 -10.02
N ALA A 222 29.90 -15.22 -8.87
CA ALA A 222 30.69 -14.43 -7.94
C ALA A 222 31.85 -15.22 -7.33
N LEU A 223 31.65 -16.51 -7.03
CA LEU A 223 32.71 -17.40 -6.54
C LEU A 223 33.78 -17.66 -7.62
N VAL A 224 33.37 -17.98 -8.85
CA VAL A 224 34.28 -18.23 -9.97
C VAL A 224 35.08 -16.98 -10.34
N ALA A 225 34.47 -15.81 -10.21
CA ALA A 225 35.11 -14.52 -10.46
C ALA A 225 35.87 -13.97 -9.24
N GLU A 226 35.96 -14.73 -8.14
CA GLU A 226 36.66 -14.35 -6.90
C GLU A 226 36.18 -13.01 -6.30
N LEU A 227 34.89 -12.70 -6.45
CA LEU A 227 34.29 -11.41 -6.05
C LEU A 227 33.85 -11.34 -4.58
N GLY A 228 33.94 -12.45 -3.85
CA GLY A 228 33.62 -12.51 -2.41
C GLY A 228 32.12 -12.33 -2.08
N PRO A 229 31.25 -13.29 -2.45
CA PRO A 229 29.83 -13.27 -2.05
C PRO A 229 29.63 -13.59 -0.56
N GLU A 230 28.62 -12.98 0.08
CA GLU A 230 28.22 -13.28 1.47
C GLU A 230 27.37 -14.56 1.53
N LEU A 231 28.06 -15.72 1.50
CA LEU A 231 27.45 -17.04 1.38
C LEU A 231 26.34 -17.35 2.39
N ARG A 232 26.43 -16.83 3.62
CA ARG A 232 25.41 -17.05 4.65
C ARG A 232 24.11 -16.32 4.31
N ALA A 233 24.20 -15.08 3.85
CA ALA A 233 23.06 -14.30 3.43
C ALA A 233 22.45 -14.89 2.14
N ASP A 234 23.29 -15.26 1.17
CA ASP A 234 22.84 -15.91 -0.06
C ASP A 234 22.07 -17.20 0.22
N ALA A 235 22.62 -18.08 1.07
CA ALA A 235 21.97 -19.34 1.45
C ALA A 235 20.61 -19.09 2.12
N PHE A 236 20.52 -18.07 2.98
CA PHE A 236 19.26 -17.67 3.60
C PHE A 236 18.22 -17.24 2.56
N PHE A 237 18.59 -16.38 1.60
CA PHE A 237 17.66 -15.93 0.57
C PHE A 237 17.24 -17.07 -0.37
N ILE A 238 18.18 -17.92 -0.80
CA ILE A 238 17.88 -19.12 -1.61
C ILE A 238 16.88 -20.02 -0.88
N ALA A 239 17.08 -20.26 0.41
CA ALA A 239 16.14 -21.05 1.22
C ALA A 239 14.76 -20.38 1.30
N ALA A 240 14.69 -19.05 1.43
CA ALA A 240 13.44 -18.31 1.43
C ALA A 240 12.68 -18.43 0.09
N TRP A 241 13.39 -18.32 -1.05
CA TRP A 241 12.80 -18.52 -2.38
C TRP A 241 12.24 -19.94 -2.54
N VAL A 242 13.01 -20.95 -2.12
CA VAL A 242 12.57 -22.35 -2.16
C VAL A 242 11.38 -22.59 -1.23
N ALA A 243 11.39 -22.04 -0.01
CA ALA A 243 10.28 -22.17 0.94
C ALA A 243 8.99 -21.55 0.37
N SER A 244 9.09 -20.37 -0.22
CA SER A 244 7.95 -19.74 -0.93
C SER A 244 7.45 -20.62 -2.08
N ALA A 245 8.35 -21.14 -2.91
CA ALA A 245 8.01 -22.03 -4.02
C ALA A 245 7.25 -23.28 -3.56
N LEU A 246 7.71 -23.91 -2.47
CA LEU A 246 7.09 -25.10 -1.90
C LEU A 246 5.68 -24.81 -1.35
N LEU A 247 5.48 -23.66 -0.69
CA LEU A 247 4.15 -23.26 -0.20
C LEU A 247 3.18 -22.94 -1.33
N PHE A 248 3.64 -22.28 -2.40
CA PHE A 248 2.84 -22.08 -3.61
C PHE A 248 2.44 -23.40 -4.27
N ARG A 249 3.37 -24.37 -4.33
CA ARG A 249 3.09 -25.73 -4.81
C ARG A 249 2.06 -26.44 -3.94
N GLN A 250 2.18 -26.37 -2.62
CA GLN A 250 1.19 -26.94 -1.69
C GLN A 250 -0.20 -26.31 -1.93
N ALA A 251 -0.27 -24.99 -2.04
CA ALA A 251 -1.52 -24.27 -2.29
C ALA A 251 -2.21 -24.70 -3.60
N SER A 252 -1.45 -25.12 -4.63
CA SER A 252 -2.01 -25.62 -5.89
C SER A 252 -2.72 -26.99 -5.74
N THR A 253 -2.22 -27.83 -4.83
CA THR A 253 -2.78 -29.18 -4.60
C THR A 253 -4.09 -29.14 -3.81
N THR A 254 -4.23 -28.19 -2.88
CA THR A 254 -5.43 -28.05 -2.05
C THR A 254 -6.66 -27.62 -2.86
N SER A 255 -6.47 -26.82 -3.91
CA SER A 255 -7.57 -26.37 -4.79
C SER A 255 -8.12 -27.49 -5.70
N ALA A 256 -7.38 -28.60 -5.84
CA ALA A 256 -7.73 -29.70 -6.73
C ALA A 256 -8.54 -30.83 -6.07
N SER A 257 -8.85 -30.75 -4.76
CA SER A 257 -9.65 -31.77 -4.08
C SER A 257 -11.14 -31.63 -4.43
N PRO A 258 -11.74 -32.54 -5.22
CA PRO A 258 -13.15 -32.49 -5.52
C PRO A 258 -13.92 -32.91 -4.26
N ARG A 259 -14.80 -32.04 -3.75
CA ARG A 259 -15.87 -32.51 -2.87
C ARG A 259 -16.79 -33.40 -3.70
N GLY A 260 -16.67 -34.71 -3.57
CA GLY A 260 -17.43 -35.64 -4.38
C GLY A 260 -17.37 -37.07 -3.87
N SER A 261 -17.97 -37.34 -2.71
CA SER A 261 -18.48 -38.67 -2.38
C SER A 261 -19.63 -38.57 -1.37
N THR A 262 -20.73 -37.92 -1.77
CA THR A 262 -22.04 -38.31 -1.23
C THR A 262 -22.42 -39.61 -1.92
N GLY A 263 -21.94 -40.72 -1.37
CA GLY A 263 -22.49 -42.03 -1.68
C GLY A 263 -23.88 -42.11 -1.07
N VAL A 264 -24.90 -41.77 -1.87
CA VAL A 264 -26.26 -42.28 -1.67
C VAL A 264 -26.18 -43.75 -2.05
N ALA A 265 -26.21 -44.62 -1.05
CA ALA A 265 -26.54 -46.02 -1.24
C ALA A 265 -28.04 -46.16 -0.95
N ASP A 266 -28.84 -46.06 -2.01
CA ASP A 266 -30.14 -46.70 -2.05
C ASP A 266 -29.91 -48.18 -2.39
N GLY A 267 -30.45 -49.05 -1.53
CA GLY A 267 -30.41 -50.51 -1.64
C GLY A 267 -31.10 -51.14 -0.45
#